data_AF-A0A2E6P1Q0-F1
#
_entry.id   AF-A0A2E6P1Q0-F1
#
_cell.length_a   1.000
_cell.length_b   1.000
_cell.length_c   1.000
_cell.angle_alpha   90.00
_cell.angle_beta   90.00
_cell.angle_gamma   90.00
#
_symmetry.space_group_name_H-M   'P 1'
#
loop_
_entity.id
_entity.type
_entity.pdbx_description
1 polymer ?
#
loop_
_entity_poly.entity_id
_entity_poly.type
_entity_poly.pdbx_seq_one_letter_code
_entity_poly.pdbx_strand_id
1 'polypeptide(L)' 'MSRSTAEQFFRHLEDNSQSREALSNTPSLVDIIALAKSVGFDISESDLRSALNHMILNAHSLPRPWGWGLARELGLVRS' A
#
# COMPACT_ATOMS: atom_id res chain seq x y z
N MET A 1 13.58 8.67 0.81
CA MET A 1 12.69 7.88 1.67
C MET A 1 12.76 6.43 1.19
N SER A 2 12.71 5.45 2.09
CA SER A 2 13.03 4.05 1.79
C SER A 2 11.78 3.16 1.78
N ARG A 3 11.78 2.13 0.92
CA ARG A 3 10.85 0.98 0.89
C ARG A 3 10.31 0.57 2.27
N SER A 4 11.16 0.62 3.30
CA SER A 4 10.82 0.30 4.69
C SER A 4 9.64 1.10 5.24
N THR A 5 9.45 2.36 4.83
CA THR A 5 8.36 3.22 5.33
C THR A 5 7.00 2.75 4.81
N ALA A 6 6.92 2.38 3.53
CA ALA A 6 5.71 1.81 2.95
C ALA A 6 5.38 0.43 3.56
N GLU A 7 6.38 -0.42 3.81
CA GLU A 7 6.19 -1.70 4.51
C GLU A 7 5.76 -1.52 5.98
N GLN A 8 6.22 -0.47 6.66
CA GLN A 8 5.76 -0.13 8.01
C GLN A 8 4.31 0.36 7.99
N PHE A 9 3.94 1.19 7.01
CA PHE A 9 2.56 1.61 6.82
C PHE A 9 1.62 0.42 6.57
N PHE A 10 2.03 -0.55 5.74
CA PHE A 10 1.22 -1.76 5.51
C PHE A 10 0.97 -2.55 6.79
N ARG A 11 2.00 -2.71 7.63
CA ARG A 11 1.85 -3.35 8.96
C ARG A 11 0.95 -2.55 9.88
N HIS A 12 1.10 -1.24 9.91
CA HIS A 12 0.23 -0.36 10.69
C HIS A 12 -1.25 -0.50 10.29
N LEU A 13 -1.54 -0.65 8.99
CA LEU A 13 -2.89 -0.90 8.53
C LEU A 13 -3.41 -2.29 8.94
N GLU A 14 -2.58 -3.32 8.92
CA GLU A 14 -2.99 -4.66 9.37
C GLU A 14 -3.40 -4.68 10.84
N ASP A 15 -2.68 -3.93 11.68
CA ASP A 15 -2.94 -3.79 13.11
C ASP A 15 -4.10 -2.84 13.44
N ASN A 16 -4.46 -1.93 12.53
CA ASN A 16 -5.47 -0.89 12.76
C ASN A 16 -6.71 -1.07 11.86
N SER A 17 -7.70 -1.80 12.38
CA SER A 17 -8.94 -2.15 11.66
C SER A 17 -9.71 -0.93 11.14
N GLN A 18 -9.69 0.19 11.85
CA GLN A 18 -10.37 1.42 11.45
C GLN A 18 -9.77 2.03 10.17
N SER A 19 -8.45 1.98 10.02
CA SER A 19 -7.77 2.44 8.81
C SER A 19 -7.97 1.49 7.62
N ARG A 20 -8.20 0.19 7.87
CA ARG A 20 -8.59 -0.77 6.81
C ARG A 20 -10.00 -0.54 6.30
N GLU A 21 -10.94 -0.19 7.18
CA GLU A 21 -12.31 0.15 6.78
C GLU A 21 -12.34 1.40 5.89
N ALA A 22 -11.48 2.39 6.16
CA ALA A 22 -11.32 3.57 5.30
C ALA A 22 -10.86 3.20 3.87
N LEU A 23 -10.23 2.04 3.69
CA LEU A 23 -9.74 1.51 2.41
C LEU A 23 -10.61 0.38 1.85
N SER A 24 -11.82 0.18 2.38
CA SER A 24 -12.70 -0.94 2.01
C SER A 24 -13.24 -0.85 0.58
N ASN A 25 -13.34 0.35 0.01
CA ASN A 25 -13.76 0.58 -1.37
C ASN A 25 -12.55 0.94 -2.24
N THR A 26 -11.98 -0.06 -2.92
CA THR A 26 -10.89 0.05 -3.93
C THR A 26 -10.19 1.42 -3.94
N PRO A 27 -9.32 1.70 -2.95
CA PRO A 27 -8.73 3.00 -2.77
C PRO A 27 -7.80 3.29 -3.95
N SER A 28 -7.91 4.50 -4.50
CA SER A 28 -6.97 4.96 -5.52
C SER A 28 -5.59 5.15 -4.88
N LEU A 29 -4.54 5.19 -5.70
CA LEU A 29 -3.20 5.54 -5.25
C LEU A 29 -3.18 6.85 -4.42
N VAL A 30 -3.98 7.83 -4.83
CA VAL A 30 -4.08 9.13 -4.16
C VAL A 30 -4.64 9.00 -2.75
N ASP A 31 -5.69 8.18 -2.58
CA ASP A 31 -6.32 7.94 -1.27
C ASP A 31 -5.37 7.27 -0.29
N ILE A 32 -4.55 6.32 -0.78
CA ILE A 32 -3.57 5.60 0.04
C ILE A 32 -2.47 6.54 0.50
N ILE A 33 -1.95 7.40 -0.39
CA ILE A 33 -0.94 8.40 -0.03
C ILE A 33 -1.52 9.42 0.97
N ALA A 34 -2.76 9.86 0.76
CA ALA A 34 -3.43 10.78 1.67
C ALA A 34 -3.64 10.17 3.06
N LEU A 35 -4.07 8.91 3.13
CA LEU A 35 -4.23 8.18 4.38
C LEU A 35 -2.89 7.96 5.09
N ALA A 36 -1.85 7.57 4.36
CA ALA A 36 -0.52 7.42 4.93
C ALA A 36 -0.04 8.73 5.56
N LYS A 37 -0.23 9.86 4.89
CA LYS A 37 0.11 11.17 5.47
C LYS A 37 -0.72 11.51 6.70
N SER A 38 -2.02 11.18 6.72
CA SER A 38 -2.87 11.45 7.87
C SER A 38 -2.51 10.62 9.11
N VAL A 39 -1.94 9.43 8.92
CA VAL A 39 -1.40 8.59 10.01
C VAL A 39 0.09 8.81 10.29
N GLY A 40 0.71 9.84 9.70
CA GLY A 40 2.09 10.26 9.99
C GLY A 40 3.17 9.58 9.16
N PHE A 41 2.81 8.86 8.10
CA PHE A 41 3.73 8.26 7.14
C PHE A 41 3.87 9.15 5.90
N ASP A 42 5.09 9.63 5.64
CA ASP A 42 5.40 10.33 4.39
C ASP A 42 5.87 9.31 3.33
N ILE A 43 4.93 8.86 2.50
CA ILE A 43 5.19 7.91 1.41
C ILE A 43 4.84 8.52 0.05
N SER A 44 5.66 8.22 -0.95
CA SER A 44 5.41 8.56 -2.34
C SER A 44 4.89 7.35 -3.13
N GLU A 45 4.39 7.60 -4.34
CA GLU A 45 4.05 6.54 -5.30
C GLU A 45 5.22 5.59 -5.56
N SER A 46 6.43 6.13 -5.70
CA SER A 46 7.65 5.35 -5.94
C SER A 46 7.95 4.39 -4.78
N ASP A 47 7.68 4.81 -3.54
CA ASP A 47 7.85 3.98 -2.35
C ASP A 47 6.84 2.84 -2.32
N LEU A 48 5.57 3.15 -2.60
CA LEU A 48 4.49 2.14 -2.72
C LEU A 48 4.80 1.13 -3.82
N ARG A 49 5.20 1.60 -5.01
CA ARG A 49 5.58 0.76 -6.13
C ARG A 49 6.75 -0.16 -5.76
N SER A 50 7.78 0.39 -5.12
CA SER A 50 8.96 -0.38 -4.70
C SER A 50 8.61 -1.44 -3.65
N ALA A 51 7.78 -1.09 -2.67
CA ALA A 51 7.34 -2.03 -1.63
C ALA A 51 6.46 -3.15 -2.20
N LEU A 52 5.46 -2.82 -3.03
CA LEU A 52 4.61 -3.82 -3.68
C LEU A 52 5.41 -4.73 -4.61
N ASN A 53 6.31 -4.17 -5.42
CA ASN A 53 7.17 -4.96 -6.30
C ASN A 53 8.08 -5.89 -5.50
N HIS A 54 8.66 -5.42 -4.39
CA HIS A 54 9.44 -6.26 -3.49
C HIS A 54 8.59 -7.39 -2.89
N MET A 55 7.37 -7.11 -2.43
CA MET A 55 6.48 -8.13 -1.90
C MET A 55 6.11 -9.19 -2.95
N ILE A 56 5.82 -8.77 -4.19
CA ILE A 56 5.51 -9.68 -5.31
C ILE A 56 6.71 -10.58 -5.62
N LEU A 57 7.91 -10.00 -5.78
CA LEU A 57 9.12 -10.74 -6.14
C LEU A 57 9.53 -11.76 -5.07
N ASN A 58 9.19 -11.51 -3.81
CA ASN A 58 9.47 -12.40 -2.67
C ASN A 58 8.27 -13.29 -2.28
N ALA A 59 7.22 -13.36 -3.11
CA ALA A 59 6.01 -14.15 -2.85
C ALA A 59 5.32 -13.84 -1.49
N HIS A 60 5.43 -12.60 -1.02
CA HIS A 60 4.69 -12.13 0.16
C HIS A 60 3.23 -11.83 -0.19
N SER A 61 2.34 -11.98 0.79
CA SER A 61 0.94 -11.58 0.65
C SER A 61 0.82 -10.06 0.57
N LEU A 62 0.17 -9.55 -0.49
CA LEU A 62 -0.13 -8.13 -0.59
C LEU A 62 -1.23 -7.70 0.41
N PRO A 63 -1.25 -6.41 0.82
CA PRO A 63 -2.27 -5.89 1.73
C PRO A 63 -3.68 -6.16 1.18
N ARG A 64 -4.61 -6.61 2.04
CA ARG A 64 -6.02 -6.88 1.64
C ARG A 64 -6.98 -5.85 2.23
N PRO A 65 -8.01 -5.40 1.49
CA PRO A 65 -8.44 -5.92 0.17
C PRO A 65 -7.77 -5.29 -1.07
N TRP A 66 -7.00 -4.21 -0.92
CA TRP A 66 -6.68 -3.28 -2.01
C TRP A 66 -5.30 -3.45 -2.67
N GLY A 67 -4.37 -4.17 -2.05
CA GLY A 67 -2.97 -4.26 -2.51
C GLY A 67 -2.81 -4.84 -3.92
N TRP A 68 -3.66 -5.79 -4.31
CA TRP A 68 -3.70 -6.30 -5.69
C TRP A 68 -4.30 -5.31 -6.69
N GLY A 69 -5.28 -4.52 -6.27
CA GLY A 69 -5.85 -3.44 -7.10
C GLY A 69 -4.79 -2.38 -7.40
N LEU A 70 -4.10 -1.92 -6.34
CA LEU A 70 -3.03 -0.94 -6.45
C LEU A 70 -1.85 -1.45 -7.30
N ALA A 71 -1.46 -2.72 -7.14
CA ALA A 71 -0.38 -3.30 -7.95
C ALA A 71 -0.72 -3.32 -9.45
N ARG A 72 -1.98 -3.51 -9.83
CA ARG A 72 -2.43 -3.41 -11.23
C ARG A 72 -2.43 -1.97 -11.72
N GLU A 73 -2.92 -1.03 -10.90
CA GLU A 73 -2.90 0.41 -11.22
C GLU A 73 -1.46 0.91 -11.48
N LEU A 74 -0.49 0.43 -10.71
CA LEU A 74 0.93 0.74 -10.85
C LEU A 74 1.65 -0.03 -11.97
N GLY A 75 0.94 -0.89 -12.72
CA GLY A 75 1.51 -1.70 -13.80
C GLY A 75 2.53 -2.75 -13.33
N LEU A 76 2.47 -3.17 -12.06
CA LEU A 76 3.34 -4.21 -11.50
C LEU A 76 2.87 -5.63 -11.83
N VAL A 77 1.58 -5.78 -12.11
CA VAL A 77 0.95 -7.05 -12.49
C VAL A 77 0.06 -6.83 -13.70
N ARG A 78 -0.03 -7.86 -14.55
CA ARG A 78 -0.92 -7.86 -15.71
C ARG A 78 -2.38 -7.83 -15.25
N SER A 79 -3.19 -6.98 -15.89
CA SER A 79 -4.62 -6.80 -15.65
C SER A 79 -5.44 -8.03 -16.03
#